data_AF-A0A929M8E8-F1
#
_entry.id   AF-A0A929M8E8-F1
#
_cell.length_a   1.000
_cell.length_b   1.000
_cell.length_c   1.000
_cell.angle_alpha   90.00
_cell.angle_beta   90.00
_cell.angle_gamma   90.00
#
_symmetry.space_group_name_H-M   'P 1'
#
loop_
_entity.id
_entity.type
_entity.pdbx_description
1 polymer ?
#
loop_
_entity_poly.entity_id
_entity_poly.type
_entity_poly.pdbx_seq_one_letter_code
_entity_poly.pdbx_strand_id
1 'polypeptide(L)'
;MELVEFFGADKAIVFMLLFARLSGLIVFFPFYSHNQIPLSVKTLLVFVLCVVLFPISKAHENSINFLIGEILGEVMLGLSAGLMLTIIFATLQMAGEQISMVMGFSMASVLDPQTGTNSPVIAN
;
A
#
# COMPACT_ATOMS: atom_id res chain seq x y z
N MET A 1 4.70 -3.66 35.62
CA MET A 1 5.37 -4.98 35.54
C MET A 1 4.81 -5.80 34.38
N GLU A 2 3.52 -5.72 34.06
CA GLU A 2 2.93 -6.39 32.87
C GLU A 2 3.44 -5.88 31.50
N LEU A 3 3.79 -4.58 31.37
CA LEU A 3 4.33 -4.03 30.11
C LEU A 3 5.73 -4.58 29.74
N VAL A 4 6.48 -5.10 30.71
CA VAL A 4 7.81 -5.69 30.46
C VAL A 4 7.66 -7.16 30.01
N GLU A 5 6.64 -7.89 30.48
CA GLU A 5 6.27 -9.22 29.97
C GLU A 5 5.55 -9.18 28.60
N PHE A 6 4.98 -8.02 28.24
CA PHE A 6 4.50 -7.76 26.88
C PHE A 6 5.64 -7.63 25.87
N PHE A 7 6.84 -7.21 26.31
CA PHE A 7 8.07 -7.12 25.51
C PHE A 7 9.03 -8.29 25.75
N GLY A 8 8.52 -9.49 26.05
CA GLY A 8 9.32 -10.70 25.94
C GLY A 8 9.99 -10.79 24.56
N ALA A 9 11.20 -11.33 24.48
CA ALA A 9 11.98 -11.38 23.24
C ALA A 9 11.18 -11.96 22.06
N ASP A 10 10.36 -12.98 22.31
CA ASP A 10 9.49 -13.61 21.31
C ASP A 10 8.40 -12.65 20.78
N LYS A 11 7.78 -11.85 21.66
CA LYS A 11 6.75 -10.88 21.28
C LYS A 11 7.32 -9.73 20.47
N ALA A 12 8.54 -9.28 20.79
CA ALA A 12 9.23 -8.25 20.04
C ALA A 12 9.57 -8.71 18.61
N ILE A 13 9.98 -9.97 18.44
CA ILE A 13 10.26 -10.58 17.13
C ILE A 13 8.99 -10.65 16.28
N VAL A 14 7.88 -11.12 16.85
CA VAL A 14 6.59 -11.19 16.16
C VAL A 14 6.11 -9.80 15.71
N PHE A 15 6.28 -8.77 16.55
CA PHE A 15 5.96 -7.40 16.20
C PHE A 15 6.81 -6.89 15.03
N MET A 16 8.11 -7.16 15.04
CA MET A 16 9.03 -6.76 13.96
C MET A 16 8.68 -7.44 12.63
N LEU A 17 8.35 -8.73 12.65
CA LEU A 17 7.92 -9.48 11.46
C LEU A 17 6.61 -8.95 10.89
N LEU A 18 5.63 -8.66 11.75
CA LEU A 18 4.34 -8.09 11.33
C LEU A 18 4.49 -6.68 10.74
N PHE A 19 5.37 -5.87 11.34
CA PHE A 19 5.74 -4.56 10.81
C PHE A 19 6.41 -4.67 9.42
N ALA A 20 7.32 -5.64 9.25
CA ALA A 20 7.97 -5.91 7.96
C ALA A 20 6.96 -6.28 6.86
N ARG A 21 5.98 -7.15 7.16
CA ARG A 21 4.89 -7.51 6.23
C ARG A 21 4.03 -6.31 5.86
N LEU A 22 3.55 -5.54 6.84
CA LEU A 22 2.65 -4.40 6.61
C LEU A 22 3.35 -3.25 5.87
N SER A 23 4.62 -3.00 6.16
CA SER A 23 5.42 -2.01 5.44
C SER A 23 5.58 -2.40 3.96
N GLY A 24 5.89 -3.66 3.66
CA GLY A 24 5.96 -4.17 2.29
C GLY A 24 4.65 -4.01 1.52
N LEU A 25 3.50 -4.26 2.17
CA LEU A 25 2.18 -4.07 1.58
C LEU A 25 1.88 -2.59 1.27
N ILE A 26 2.12 -1.71 2.24
CA ILE A 26 1.78 -0.27 2.13
C ILE A 26 2.61 0.44 1.06
N VAL A 27 3.85 0.01 0.83
CA VAL A 27 4.71 0.56 -0.24
C VAL A 27 4.05 0.42 -1.62
N PHE A 28 3.40 -0.71 -1.88
CA PHE A 28 2.70 -0.98 -3.14
C PHE A 28 1.20 -0.74 -3.07
N PHE A 29 0.70 -0.07 -2.02
CA PHE A 29 -0.72 0.23 -1.92
C PHE A 29 -1.08 1.44 -2.81
N PRO A 30 -1.88 1.29 -3.87
CA PRO A 30 -2.05 2.30 -4.92
C PRO A 30 -2.63 3.62 -4.40
N PHE A 31 -3.52 3.56 -3.39
CA PHE A 31 -4.10 4.75 -2.76
C PHE A 31 -3.03 5.63 -2.08
N TYR A 32 -2.00 5.00 -1.50
CA TYR A 32 -0.91 5.68 -0.80
C TYR A 32 0.34 5.89 -1.68
N SER A 33 0.35 5.40 -2.92
CA SER A 33 1.50 5.51 -3.83
C SER A 33 1.76 6.94 -4.32
N HIS A 34 0.78 7.85 -4.20
CA HIS A 34 0.96 9.25 -4.59
C HIS A 34 2.01 9.96 -3.71
N ASN A 35 2.94 10.69 -4.35
CA ASN A 35 3.98 11.51 -3.69
C ASN A 35 3.43 12.66 -2.84
N GLN A 36 2.11 12.88 -2.86
CA GLN A 36 1.45 13.90 -2.06
C GLN A 36 1.43 13.57 -0.56
N ILE A 37 1.57 12.29 -0.19
CA ILE A 37 1.55 11.88 1.22
C ILE A 37 3.00 11.73 1.73
N PRO A 38 3.42 12.51 2.74
CA PRO A 38 4.78 12.43 3.29
C PRO A 38 5.04 11.06 3.92
N LEU A 39 6.29 10.59 3.81
CA LEU A 39 6.69 9.27 4.29
C LEU A 39 6.36 9.06 5.77
N SER A 40 6.49 10.10 6.61
CA SER A 40 6.20 10.05 8.05
C SER A 40 4.77 9.64 8.37
N VAL A 41 3.77 10.07 7.59
CA VAL A 41 2.38 9.69 7.80
C VAL A 41 2.15 8.23 7.41
N LYS A 42 2.82 7.76 6.35
CA LYS A 42 2.77 6.35 5.93
C LYS A 42 3.33 5.44 7.01
N THR A 43 4.48 5.80 7.60
CA THR A 43 5.11 5.00 8.66
C THR A 43 4.26 4.98 9.92
N LEU A 44 3.64 6.12 10.29
CA LEU A 44 2.74 6.19 11.44
C LEU A 44 1.52 5.30 11.25
N LEU A 45 0.92 5.28 10.05
CA LEU A 45 -0.21 4.41 9.75
C LEU A 45 0.16 2.93 9.84
N VAL A 46 1.31 2.53 9.28
CA VAL A 46 1.82 1.15 9.39
C VAL A 46 2.00 0.77 10.86
N PHE A 47 2.55 1.68 11.66
CA PHE A 47 2.77 1.45 13.08
C PHE A 47 1.45 1.26 13.84
N VAL A 48 0.46 2.13 13.60
CA VAL A 48 -0.87 2.01 14.21
C VAL A 48 -1.55 0.70 13.82
N LEU A 49 -1.51 0.32 12.54
CA LEU A 49 -2.03 -0.97 12.08
C LEU A 49 -1.31 -2.16 12.73
N CYS A 50 0.00 -2.06 12.92
CA CYS A 50 0.80 -3.09 13.58
C CYS A 50 0.32 -3.28 15.03
N VAL A 51 0.13 -2.19 15.78
CA VAL A 51 -0.36 -2.25 17.18
C VAL A 51 -1.75 -2.86 17.27
N VAL A 52 -2.65 -2.52 16.34
CA VAL A 52 -4.03 -3.06 16.32
C VAL A 52 -4.07 -4.54 15.94
N LEU A 53 -3.22 -4.98 15.00
CA LEU A 53 -3.19 -6.37 14.53
C LEU A 53 -2.32 -7.30 15.38
N PHE A 54 -1.40 -6.75 16.18
CA PHE A 54 -0.54 -7.51 17.08
C PHE A 54 -1.29 -8.52 17.98
N PRO A 55 -2.38 -8.18 18.70
CA PRO A 55 -3.09 -9.14 19.55
C PRO A 55 -3.75 -10.30 18.78
N ILE A 56 -3.97 -10.14 17.47
CA ILE A 56 -4.54 -11.17 16.59
C ILE A 56 -3.42 -12.07 16.03
N SER A 57 -2.18 -11.59 16.01
CA SER A 57 -1.05 -12.37 15.52
C SER A 57 -0.72 -13.49 16.49
N LYS A 58 -0.70 -14.74 15.97
CA LYS A 58 -0.24 -15.88 16.76
C LYS A 58 1.29 -15.84 16.78
N ALA A 59 1.86 -15.80 17.98
CA ALA A 59 3.30 -15.93 18.14
C ALA A 59 3.72 -17.32 17.65
N HIS A 60 4.53 -17.37 16.59
CA HIS A 60 5.33 -18.55 16.30
C HIS A 60 6.57 -18.47 17.17
N GLU A 61 6.83 -19.52 17.95
CA GLU A 61 8.11 -19.71 18.63
C GLU A 61 9.17 -20.02 17.56
N ASN A 62 9.64 -18.99 16.87
CA ASN A 62 10.67 -19.15 15.86
C ASN A 62 12.06 -19.13 16.52
N SER A 63 12.84 -20.14 16.18
CA SER A 63 14.23 -20.23 16.58
C SER A 63 15.00 -19.07 15.97
N ILE A 64 15.66 -18.27 16.81
CA ILE A 64 16.38 -17.03 16.46
C ILE A 64 17.39 -17.22 15.29
N ASN A 65 17.85 -18.45 15.03
CA ASN A 65 18.82 -18.78 13.99
C ASN A 65 18.44 -18.36 12.55
N PHE A 66 17.15 -18.21 12.21
CA PHE A 66 16.71 -17.92 10.84
C PHE A 66 15.98 -16.56 10.67
N LEU A 67 16.11 -15.65 11.63
CA LEU A 67 15.39 -14.36 11.66
C LEU A 67 15.47 -13.55 10.35
N ILE A 68 16.65 -13.50 9.70
CA ILE A 68 16.85 -12.75 8.45
C ILE A 68 16.03 -13.34 7.30
N GLY A 69 15.97 -14.67 7.19
CA GLY A 69 15.18 -15.35 6.17
C GLY A 69 13.68 -15.13 6.37
N GLU A 70 13.24 -15.11 7.63
CA GLU A 70 11.85 -14.84 8.00
C GLU A 70 11.44 -13.40 7.68
N ILE A 71 12.27 -12.41 8.04
CA ILE A 71 12.01 -11.01 7.68
C ILE A 71 11.90 -10.86 6.15
N LEU A 72 12.83 -11.48 5.41
CA LEU A 72 12.79 -11.43 3.94
C LEU A 72 11.51 -12.07 3.39
N GLY A 73 11.10 -13.21 3.95
CA GLY A 73 9.86 -13.89 3.60
C GLY A 73 8.63 -13.02 3.86
N GLU A 74 8.57 -12.38 5.03
CA GLU A 74 7.46 -11.49 5.40
C GLU A 74 7.36 -10.25 4.51
N VAL A 75 8.49 -9.65 4.17
CA VAL A 75 8.54 -8.53 3.21
C VAL A 75 8.08 -8.98 1.83
N MET A 76 8.53 -10.14 1.35
CA MET A 76 8.12 -10.69 0.04
C MET A 76 6.62 -11.02 0.00
N LEU A 77 6.06 -11.56 1.08
CA LEU A 77 4.62 -11.78 1.21
C LEU A 77 3.84 -10.46 1.19
N GLY A 78 4.29 -9.46 1.95
CA GLY A 78 3.70 -8.12 1.92
C GLY A 78 3.75 -7.48 0.53
N LEU A 79 4.90 -7.58 -0.14
CA LEU A 79 5.14 -7.00 -1.46
C LEU A 79 4.27 -7.67 -2.54
N SER A 80 4.19 -8.99 -2.55
CA SER A 80 3.34 -9.74 -3.50
C SER A 80 1.85 -9.38 -3.33
N ALA A 81 1.36 -9.24 -2.09
CA ALA A 81 0.00 -8.80 -1.82
C ALA A 81 -0.25 -7.35 -2.30
N GLY A 82 0.68 -6.43 -2.04
CA GLY A 82 0.59 -5.06 -2.53
C GLY A 82 0.61 -4.95 -4.06
N LEU A 83 1.43 -5.77 -4.72
CA LEU A 83 1.50 -5.83 -6.17
C LEU A 83 0.18 -6.34 -6.79
N MET A 84 -0.44 -7.38 -6.20
CA MET A 84 -1.77 -7.85 -6.63
C MET A 84 -2.82 -6.73 -6.55
N LEU A 85 -2.83 -5.96 -5.45
CA LEU A 85 -3.72 -4.81 -5.33
C LEU A 85 -3.46 -3.76 -6.41
N THR A 86 -2.19 -3.46 -6.69
CA THR A 86 -1.81 -2.52 -7.76
C THR A 86 -2.38 -2.96 -9.11
N ILE A 87 -2.30 -4.24 -9.46
CA ILE A 87 -2.85 -4.78 -10.71
C ILE A 87 -4.37 -4.56 -10.76
N ILE A 88 -5.09 -4.88 -9.69
CA ILE A 88 -6.56 -4.74 -9.63
C ILE A 88 -6.97 -3.27 -9.82
N PHE A 89 -6.29 -2.33 -9.18
CA PHE A 89 -6.60 -0.91 -9.35
C PHE A 89 -6.20 -0.39 -10.73
N ALA A 90 -5.11 -0.88 -11.30
CA ALA A 90 -4.70 -0.54 -12.66
C ALA A 90 -5.74 -1.01 -13.69
N THR A 91 -6.29 -2.22 -13.55
CA THR A 91 -7.34 -2.70 -14.46
C THR A 91 -8.63 -1.90 -14.33
N LEU A 92 -9.03 -1.51 -13.12
CA LEU A 92 -10.16 -0.60 -12.90
C LEU A 92 -9.94 0.77 -13.54
N GLN A 93 -8.74 1.32 -13.43
CA GLN A 93 -8.38 2.59 -14.05
C GLN A 93 -8.46 2.52 -15.58
N MET A 94 -7.87 1.47 -16.18
CA MET A 94 -7.94 1.24 -17.62
C MET A 94 -9.38 1.03 -18.11
N ALA A 95 -10.21 0.31 -17.35
CA ALA A 95 -11.62 0.13 -17.67
C ALA A 95 -12.37 1.47 -17.64
N GLY A 96 -12.13 2.32 -16.64
CA GLY A 96 -12.70 3.66 -16.56
C GLY A 96 -12.30 4.56 -17.74
N GLU A 97 -11.03 4.48 -18.15
CA GLU A 97 -10.52 5.20 -19.33
C GLU A 97 -11.21 4.75 -20.62
N GLN A 98 -11.40 3.44 -20.80
CA GLN A 98 -12.12 2.88 -21.95
C GLN A 98 -13.59 3.33 -21.97
N ILE A 99 -14.28 3.32 -20.83
CA ILE A 99 -15.67 3.80 -20.74
C ILE A 99 -15.73 5.31 -21.08
N SER A 100 -14.80 6.11 -20.57
CA SER A 100 -14.69 7.54 -20.89
C SER A 100 -14.50 7.80 -22.39
N MET A 101 -13.67 6.98 -23.04
CA MET A 101 -13.44 7.04 -24.49
C MET A 101 -14.72 6.71 -25.28
N VAL A 102 -15.44 5.65 -24.90
CA VAL A 102 -16.68 5.23 -25.56
C VAL A 102 -17.81 6.26 -25.37
N MET A 103 -17.90 6.90 -24.21
CA MET A 103 -18.86 7.99 -23.96
C MET A 103 -18.56 9.26 -24.79
N GLY A 104 -17.46 9.30 -25.54
CA GLY A 104 -17.11 10.42 -26.42
C GLY A 104 -16.50 11.61 -25.69
N PHE A 105 -16.22 11.51 -24.38
CA PHE A 105 -15.53 12.55 -23.63
C PHE A 105 -14.07 12.75 -24.10
N SER A 106 -13.46 11.74 -24.74
CA SER A 106 -12.14 11.90 -25.38
C SER A 106 -12.18 12.73 -26.67
N MET A 107 -13.37 12.88 -27.29
CA MET A 107 -13.60 13.67 -28.51
C MET A 107 -14.17 15.06 -28.21
N ALA A 108 -14.54 15.34 -26.95
CA ALA A 108 -15.01 16.63 -26.48
C ALA A 108 -13.86 17.61 -26.15
N SER A 109 -12.63 17.37 -26.63
CA SER A 109 -11.63 18.42 -26.77
C SER A 109 -11.87 19.13 -28.10
N VAL A 110 -12.74 20.14 -28.10
CA VAL A 110 -12.83 21.05 -29.25
C VAL A 110 -11.49 21.76 -29.34
N LEU A 111 -10.71 21.38 -30.34
CA LEU A 111 -9.40 21.95 -30.62
C LEU A 111 -9.64 23.40 -31.02
N ASP A 112 -9.41 24.35 -30.11
CA ASP A 112 -9.54 25.77 -30.40
C ASP A 112 -8.49 26.15 -31.47
N PRO A 113 -8.92 26.52 -32.70
CA PRO A 113 -8.02 26.84 -33.80
C PRO A 113 -7.13 28.08 -33.54
N GLN A 114 -7.40 28.86 -32.50
CA GLN A 114 -6.62 30.05 -32.15
C GLN A 114 -5.56 29.80 -31.06
N THR A 115 -5.68 28.76 -30.23
CA THR A 115 -4.83 28.57 -29.05
C THR A 115 -4.12 27.21 -28.96
N GLY A 116 -4.55 26.20 -29.72
CA GLY A 116 -3.84 24.90 -29.82
C GLY A 116 -3.79 24.10 -28.51
N THR A 117 -4.53 24.50 -27.48
CA THR A 117 -4.56 23.84 -26.17
C THR A 117 -5.78 22.95 -26.01
N ASN A 118 -5.56 21.67 -25.67
CA ASN A 118 -6.61 20.70 -25.36
C ASN A 118 -7.18 20.99 -23.96
N SER A 119 -8.24 21.80 -23.88
CA SER A 119 -9.01 21.94 -22.63
C SER A 119 -10.27 21.08 -22.70
N PRO A 120 -10.53 20.18 -21.73
CA PRO A 120 -11.76 19.41 -21.68
C PRO A 120 -12.97 20.32 -21.43
N VAL A 121 -14.01 20.19 -22.25
CA VAL A 121 -15.19 21.09 -22.32
C VAL A 121 -16.12 21.00 -21.09
N ILE A 122 -15.89 20.05 -20.17
CA ILE A 122 -16.72 19.81 -18.97
C ILE A 122 -16.10 20.28 -17.65
N ALA A 123 -14.94 20.91 -17.66
CA ALA A 123 -14.32 21.46 -16.44
C ALA A 123 -14.47 22.98 -16.38
N ASN A 124 -15.65 23.44 -15.96
CA ASN A 124 -15.82 24.73 -15.30
C ASN A 124 -16.81 24.56 -14.14
#